data_AF-A0A2T6JFU1-F1
#
_entry.id   AF-A0A2T6JFU1-F1
#
_cell.length_a   1.000
_cell.length_b   1.000
_cell.length_c   1.000
_cell.angle_alpha   90.00
_cell.angle_beta   90.00
_cell.angle_gamma   90.00
#
_symmetry.space_group_name_H-M   'P 1'
#
loop_
_entity.id
_entity.type
_entity.pdbx_description
1 polymer ?
#
loop_
_entity_poly.entity_id
_entity_poly.type
_entity_poly.pdbx_seq_one_letter_code
_entity_poly.pdbx_strand_id
1 'polypeptide(L)'
;MKIGQTPELPGGLPPTGLAKQAKAPASAAEGAAKDALVASSAGVPVTVSTAARALSPSTRSTADFDAGKVKAVRAAIEKGEFSVDAEAIADKLLSNAQEILSRSRG
;
A
#
# COMPACT_ATOMS: atom_id res chain seq x y z
N MET A 1 -18.56 16.90 -45.48
CA MET A 1 -19.78 16.15 -45.10
C MET A 1 -19.40 15.07 -44.12
N LYS A 2 -20.25 14.85 -43.13
CA LYS A 2 -20.09 13.91 -42.02
C LYS A 2 -20.70 12.56 -42.41
N ILE A 3 -19.90 11.51 -42.46
CA ILE A 3 -20.32 10.09 -42.48
C ILE A 3 -19.11 9.36 -41.86
N GLY A 4 -19.10 8.79 -40.65
CA GLY A 4 -20.14 8.10 -39.90
C GLY A 4 -19.93 6.60 -40.06
N GLN A 5 -18.96 6.00 -39.33
CA GLN A 5 -18.93 4.53 -39.18
C GLN A 5 -18.19 4.11 -37.90
N THR A 6 -18.98 3.71 -36.91
CA THR A 6 -18.59 2.89 -35.76
C THR A 6 -18.42 1.43 -36.22
N PRO A 7 -17.40 0.69 -35.76
CA PRO A 7 -17.40 -0.75 -35.87
C PRO A 7 -18.30 -1.35 -34.79
N GLU A 8 -19.55 -1.65 -35.16
CA GLU A 8 -20.45 -2.48 -34.36
C GLU A 8 -19.91 -3.93 -34.37
N LEU A 9 -19.47 -4.42 -33.21
CA LEU A 9 -19.15 -5.82 -33.01
C LEU A 9 -20.43 -6.67 -33.12
N PRO A 10 -20.38 -7.88 -33.73
CA PRO A 10 -21.56 -8.69 -33.95
C PRO A 10 -22.12 -9.20 -32.61
N GLY A 11 -23.25 -8.62 -32.21
CA GLY A 11 -24.15 -9.18 -31.21
C GLY A 11 -24.88 -10.39 -31.79
N GLY A 12 -24.68 -11.55 -31.17
CA GLY A 12 -25.49 -12.75 -31.37
C GLY A 12 -25.83 -13.36 -30.01
N LEU A 13 -26.99 -13.01 -29.47
CA LEU A 13 -27.60 -13.72 -28.35
C LEU A 13 -28.15 -15.06 -28.85
N PRO A 14 -27.95 -16.20 -28.15
CA PRO A 14 -28.85 -17.33 -28.30
C PRO A 14 -29.87 -17.40 -27.14
N PRO A 15 -31.07 -17.93 -27.40
CA PRO A 15 -32.26 -17.83 -26.54
C PRO A 15 -32.25 -18.77 -25.32
N THR A 16 -33.12 -18.42 -24.38
CA THR A 16 -33.53 -19.16 -23.19
C THR A 16 -34.16 -20.53 -23.49
N GLY A 17 -33.76 -21.54 -22.69
CA GLY A 17 -34.65 -22.60 -22.19
C GLY A 17 -34.46 -24.02 -22.76
N LEU A 18 -33.98 -24.95 -21.91
CA LEU A 18 -34.60 -26.25 -21.54
C LEU A 18 -33.56 -27.29 -21.03
N ALA A 19 -33.67 -27.61 -19.73
CA ALA A 19 -33.48 -28.88 -18.99
C ALA A 19 -32.35 -29.92 -19.29
N LYS A 20 -31.76 -30.40 -18.16
CA LYS A 20 -30.94 -31.62 -17.92
C LYS A 20 -29.52 -31.57 -18.54
N GLN A 21 -28.41 -31.89 -17.87
CA GLN A 21 -28.12 -33.02 -16.97
C GLN A 21 -26.74 -32.80 -16.29
N ALA A 22 -26.54 -33.43 -15.13
CA ALA A 22 -25.35 -33.30 -14.28
C ALA A 22 -24.03 -33.79 -14.90
N LYS A 23 -22.92 -33.10 -14.58
CA LYS A 23 -21.61 -33.69 -14.22
C LYS A 23 -20.66 -32.57 -13.73
N ALA A 24 -20.21 -32.65 -12.47
CA ALA A 24 -19.04 -31.89 -12.02
C ALA A 24 -17.77 -32.44 -12.70
N PRO A 25 -16.81 -31.57 -13.02
CA PRO A 25 -15.52 -31.73 -12.34
C PRO A 25 -14.98 -30.43 -11.76
N ALA A 26 -14.28 -30.61 -10.65
CA ALA A 26 -13.42 -29.62 -10.01
C ALA A 26 -12.37 -29.05 -10.98
N SER A 27 -11.78 -27.92 -10.55
CA SER A 27 -10.65 -27.20 -11.17
C SER A 27 -11.01 -25.96 -11.99
N ALA A 28 -11.81 -25.05 -11.42
CA ALA A 28 -11.85 -23.65 -11.89
C ALA A 28 -11.76 -22.62 -10.75
N ALA A 29 -11.72 -23.05 -9.49
CA ALA A 29 -11.70 -22.14 -8.34
C ALA A 29 -10.32 -21.52 -8.04
N GLU A 30 -9.22 -22.08 -8.55
CA GLU A 30 -7.87 -21.57 -8.27
C GLU A 30 -7.42 -20.42 -9.20
N GLY A 31 -8.06 -20.26 -10.36
CA GLY A 31 -7.76 -19.16 -11.30
C GLY A 31 -8.43 -17.84 -10.88
N ALA A 32 -9.66 -17.91 -10.40
CA ALA A 32 -10.44 -16.73 -10.00
C ALA A 32 -9.92 -16.08 -8.71
N ALA A 33 -9.29 -16.84 -7.81
CA ALA A 33 -8.75 -16.30 -6.57
C ALA A 33 -7.45 -15.49 -6.78
N LYS A 34 -6.66 -15.79 -7.82
CA LYS A 34 -5.44 -15.02 -8.14
C LYS A 34 -5.74 -13.72 -8.87
N ASP A 35 -6.78 -13.70 -9.69
CA ASP A 35 -7.23 -12.50 -10.42
C ASP A 35 -7.95 -11.50 -9.48
N ALA A 36 -8.70 -12.00 -8.50
CA ALA A 36 -9.40 -11.17 -7.51
C ALA A 36 -8.47 -10.46 -6.51
N LEU A 37 -7.23 -10.93 -6.32
CA LEU A 37 -6.25 -10.28 -5.44
C LEU A 37 -5.53 -9.09 -6.10
N VAL A 38 -5.53 -9.02 -7.44
CA VAL A 38 -4.90 -7.92 -8.19
C VAL A 38 -5.87 -6.74 -8.37
N ALA A 39 -7.18 -6.99 -8.33
CA ALA A 39 -8.21 -5.97 -8.54
C ALA A 39 -8.40 -4.97 -7.38
N SER A 40 -7.67 -5.12 -6.26
CA SER A 40 -7.81 -4.25 -5.07
C SER A 40 -6.64 -3.29 -4.82
N SER A 41 -5.75 -3.05 -5.79
CA SER A 41 -4.84 -1.90 -5.71
C SER A 41 -5.24 -0.85 -6.75
N ALA A 42 -5.81 0.26 -6.29
CA ALA A 42 -6.06 1.45 -7.09
C ALA A 42 -4.73 2.17 -7.43
N GLY A 43 -3.83 1.49 -8.16
CA GLY A 43 -2.50 1.99 -8.52
C GLY A 43 -1.72 1.04 -9.42
N VAL A 44 -0.70 1.58 -10.09
CA VAL A 44 0.26 0.82 -10.91
C VAL A 44 1.14 -0.03 -10.00
N PRO A 45 1.27 -1.36 -10.22
CA PRO A 45 2.12 -2.19 -9.37
C PRO A 45 3.60 -1.89 -9.61
N VAL A 46 4.33 -1.52 -8.55
CA VAL A 46 5.79 -1.27 -8.59
C VAL A 46 6.53 -2.40 -7.85
N THR A 47 7.57 -2.95 -8.46
CA THR A 47 8.43 -3.95 -7.82
C THR A 47 9.52 -3.26 -7.00
N VAL A 48 9.60 -3.64 -5.72
CA VAL A 48 10.63 -3.20 -4.79
C VAL A 48 11.57 -4.37 -4.48
N SER A 49 12.86 -4.09 -4.26
CA SER A 49 13.90 -5.10 -3.96
C SER A 49 13.57 -5.94 -2.72
N THR A 50 14.09 -7.16 -2.68
CA THR A 50 13.87 -8.11 -1.56
C THR A 50 14.40 -7.56 -0.24
N ALA A 51 15.55 -6.87 -0.24
CA ALA A 51 16.12 -6.23 0.93
C ALA A 51 15.23 -5.12 1.50
N ALA A 52 14.71 -4.23 0.65
CA ALA A 52 13.79 -3.17 1.09
C ALA A 52 12.44 -3.75 1.55
N ARG A 53 11.99 -4.86 0.97
CA ARG A 53 10.79 -5.59 1.43
C ARG A 53 10.97 -6.22 2.80
N ALA A 54 12.17 -6.73 3.12
CA ALA A 54 12.48 -7.24 4.45
C ALA A 54 12.46 -6.15 5.53
N LEU A 55 12.78 -4.91 5.16
CA LEU A 55 12.69 -3.71 6.01
C LEU A 55 11.29 -3.07 6.05
N SER A 56 10.33 -3.62 5.30
CA SER A 56 9.00 -3.02 5.19
C SER A 56 8.25 -3.01 6.54
N PRO A 57 7.48 -1.96 6.83
CA PRO A 57 6.88 -1.73 8.14
C PRO A 57 5.88 -2.81 8.60
N SER A 58 5.49 -3.76 7.74
CA SER A 58 4.73 -4.96 8.15
C SER A 58 5.49 -5.86 9.14
N THR A 59 6.81 -5.67 9.32
CA THR A 59 7.63 -6.40 10.30
C THR A 59 7.94 -5.59 11.55
N ARG A 60 7.54 -4.31 11.62
CA ARG A 60 7.75 -3.47 12.81
C ARG A 60 6.75 -3.86 13.88
N SER A 61 7.25 -4.55 14.91
CA SER A 61 6.51 -4.74 16.16
C SER A 61 6.15 -3.37 16.73
N THR A 62 5.02 -3.26 17.43
CA THR A 62 4.52 -2.06 18.11
C THR A 62 5.53 -1.40 19.08
N ALA A 63 6.68 -2.01 19.31
CA ALA A 63 7.82 -1.45 20.03
C ALA A 63 8.35 -0.11 19.47
N ASP A 64 8.21 0.15 18.17
CA ASP A 64 8.64 1.42 17.57
C ASP A 64 7.72 2.60 17.94
N PHE A 65 6.48 2.33 18.37
CA PHE A 65 5.49 3.36 18.71
C PHE A 65 5.05 3.26 20.17
N ASP A 66 5.49 4.22 20.98
CA ASP A 66 5.11 4.31 22.38
C ASP A 66 3.94 5.29 22.56
N ALA A 67 2.73 4.75 22.59
CA ALA A 67 1.50 5.53 22.81
C ALA A 67 1.51 6.25 24.18
N GLY A 68 2.18 5.69 25.19
CA GLY A 68 2.31 6.26 26.52
C GLY A 68 3.15 7.54 26.50
N LYS A 69 4.32 7.49 25.86
CA LYS A 69 5.18 8.68 25.66
C LYS A 69 4.46 9.76 24.87
N VAL A 70 3.77 9.42 23.79
CA VAL A 70 3.02 10.41 22.99
C VAL A 70 1.96 11.10 23.85
N LYS A 71 1.20 10.35 24.65
CA LYS A 71 0.21 10.92 25.56
C LYS A 71 0.84 11.84 26.61
N ALA A 72 1.98 11.45 27.18
CA ALA A 72 2.70 12.25 28.16
C ALA A 72 3.21 13.58 27.56
N VAL A 73 3.82 13.53 26.38
CA VAL A 73 4.30 14.73 25.67
C VAL A 73 3.14 15.67 25.33
N ARG A 74 2.03 15.13 24.81
CA ARG A 74 0.83 15.94 24.53
C ARG A 74 0.31 16.65 25.77
N ALA A 75 0.21 15.95 26.90
CA ALA A 75 -0.22 16.55 28.16
C ALA A 75 0.75 17.63 28.68
N ALA A 76 2.07 17.45 28.52
CA ALA A 76 3.06 18.46 28.89
C ALA A 76 2.95 19.72 28.04
N ILE A 77 2.66 19.58 26.74
CA ILE A 77 2.40 20.70 25.83
C ILE A 77 1.12 21.44 26.23
N GLU A 78 0.02 20.72 26.49
CA GLU A 78 -1.26 21.31 26.92
C GLU A 78 -1.14 22.10 28.23
N LYS A 79 -0.29 21.62 29.15
CA LYS A 79 -0.01 22.28 30.43
C LYS A 79 1.01 23.42 30.34
N GLY A 80 1.67 23.59 29.19
CA GLY A 80 2.76 24.57 29.02
C GLY A 80 4.07 24.21 29.73
N GLU A 81 4.24 22.96 30.17
CA GLU A 81 5.44 22.46 30.85
C GLU A 81 6.52 22.01 29.85
N PHE A 82 6.13 21.79 28.60
CA PHE A 82 7.07 21.46 27.53
C PHE A 82 7.85 22.71 27.09
N SER A 83 9.15 22.72 27.35
CA SER A 83 10.07 23.74 26.85
C SER A 83 10.93 23.20 25.70
N VAL A 84 11.17 24.05 24.70
CA VAL A 84 11.97 23.71 23.53
C VAL A 84 13.45 23.98 23.83
N ASP A 85 14.26 22.93 23.75
CA ASP A 85 15.71 23.04 23.82
C ASP A 85 16.30 23.21 22.41
N ALA A 86 16.82 24.40 22.11
CA ALA A 86 17.34 24.74 20.79
C ALA A 86 18.68 24.03 20.49
N GLU A 87 19.52 23.78 21.49
CA GLU A 87 20.80 23.07 21.32
C GLU A 87 20.54 21.62 20.97
N ALA A 88 19.64 20.96 21.70
CA ALA A 88 19.24 19.58 21.42
C ALA A 88 18.68 19.41 20.00
N ILE A 89 17.92 20.39 19.50
CA ILE A 89 17.43 20.39 18.11
C ILE A 89 18.59 20.51 17.13
N ALA A 90 19.49 21.46 17.33
CA ALA A 90 20.63 21.69 16.45
C ALA A 90 21.51 20.45 16.33
N ASP A 91 21.81 19.78 17.45
CA ASP A 91 22.58 18.53 17.46
C ASP A 91 21.90 17.42 16.64
N LYS A 92 20.58 17.30 16.74
CA LYS A 92 19.82 16.26 16.03
C LYS A 92 19.69 16.56 14.55
N LEU A 93 19.57 17.83 14.17
CA LEU A 93 19.63 18.24 12.76
C LEU A 93 21.00 17.96 12.16
N LEU A 94 22.09 18.29 12.87
CA LEU A 94 23.44 18.03 12.39
C LEU A 94 23.72 16.52 12.29
N SER A 95 23.30 15.74 13.29
CA SER A 95 23.43 14.28 13.28
C SER A 95 22.68 13.65 12.11
N ASN A 96 21.44 14.10 11.82
CA ASN A 96 20.69 13.63 10.66
C ASN A 96 21.38 13.99 9.33
N ALA A 97 21.90 15.22 9.21
CA ALA A 97 22.63 15.65 8.03
C ALA A 97 23.92 14.84 7.80
N GLN A 98 24.67 14.56 8.88
CA GLN A 98 25.84 13.68 8.83
C GLN A 98 25.47 12.28 8.38
N GLU A 99 24.38 11.71 8.87
CA GLU A 99 23.91 10.38 8.48
C GLU A 99 23.58 10.29 6.98
N ILE A 100 22.88 11.30 6.44
CA ILE A 100 22.58 11.41 5.00
C ILE A 100 23.87 11.49 4.18
N LEU A 101 24.82 12.31 4.62
CA LEU A 101 26.07 12.53 3.91
C LEU A 101 26.97 11.29 3.93
N SER A 102 27.04 10.58 5.06
CA SER A 102 27.78 9.32 5.19
C SER A 102 27.22 8.24 4.27
N ARG A 103 25.89 8.13 4.17
CA ARG A 103 25.22 7.21 3.22
C ARG A 103 25.44 7.57 1.75
N SER A 104 25.69 8.83 1.44
CA SER A 104 25.99 9.27 0.07
C SER A 104 27.44 9.05 -0.34
N ARG A 105 28.35 8.90 0.63
CA ARG A 105 29.81 8.76 0.38
C ARG A 105 30.33 7.34 0.54
N GLY A 106 29.57 6.46 1.19
CA GLY A 106 29.82 5.01 1.23
C GLY A 106 29.06 4.31 0.12
#